data_AF-A0A382HMM3-F1
#
_entry.id   AF-A0A382HMM3-F1
#
_cell.length_a   1.000
_cell.length_b   1.000
_cell.length_c   1.000
_cell.angle_alpha   90.00
_cell.angle_beta   90.00
_cell.angle_gamma   90.00
#
_symmetry.space_group_name_H-M   'P 1'
#
loop_
_entity.id
_entity.type
_entity.pdbx_description
1 polymer ?
#
loop_
_entity_poly.entity_id
_entity_poly.type
_entity_poly.pdbx_seq_one_letter_code
_entity_poly.pdbx_strand_id
1 'polypeptide(L)'
;QLVESQTIQQIVDSILKLPMGTKFLVLAPLVRRRKGEHKEVFEMIRKNGYVRVRVNGKQIDVAKDIYLDKQKWHSIEVIVDRLVIEEDVDHSRIADSVDNAMALTGGVVEVGLSGGRDIVYSDKFACVPCGVSFEEIEPRTFSFNNPHGACKACAGLGYRLEADPELVIPNTDLSIYEGAIRPWSRNGSLSSWHFSIMRSLSAYMGFSLDEPIKNLKPEVLELVLYASNKLSVSGTHINQKGKQIKFSKMFEGVVSNVERRYNETDSMYSRHELQRYMASKECHSCKGNRLKREALSVKVKGSNIIQITDMSVKSALKWIDEIASPANRKISGSLTDDKTENKNLTEREKIIANQILMEIKSRLEFMVDIGLDYLTLNRTSATLSGGEAQRIRLATQIGSGLTGVLYVCDEPSVGLHPADDDKLIGTLKKLRNLGNTVLIVEHDETIMRSADHIIDLGPGAGEH
;
A
#
# COMPACT_ATOMS: atom_id res chain seq x y z
N GLN A 1 -15.82 -9.96 5.25
CA GLN A 1 -16.75 -9.38 6.24
C GLN A 1 -16.21 -8.02 6.57
N LEU A 2 -17.03 -6.96 6.49
CA LEU A 2 -16.62 -5.62 6.90
C LEU A 2 -16.23 -5.65 8.38
N VAL A 3 -15.14 -4.96 8.73
CA VAL A 3 -14.66 -4.78 10.09
C VAL A 3 -14.85 -3.31 10.41
N GLU A 4 -15.75 -3.02 11.34
CA GLU A 4 -16.11 -1.67 11.75
C GLU A 4 -15.99 -1.59 13.27
N SER A 5 -15.33 -0.54 13.78
CA SER A 5 -15.39 -0.19 15.19
C SER A 5 -16.71 0.53 15.47
N GLN A 6 -17.42 0.14 16.51
CA GLN A 6 -18.70 0.73 16.87
C GLN A 6 -18.70 1.18 18.34
N THR A 7 -19.17 2.39 18.61
CA THR A 7 -19.37 2.85 19.99
C THR A 7 -20.53 2.09 20.63
N ILE A 8 -20.55 2.02 21.97
CA ILE A 8 -21.67 1.41 22.72
C ILE A 8 -23.01 1.98 22.26
N GLN A 9 -23.11 3.30 22.08
CA GLN A 9 -24.33 3.94 21.58
C GLN A 9 -24.73 3.43 20.18
N GLN A 10 -23.78 3.30 19.25
CA GLN A 10 -24.07 2.77 17.91
C GLN A 10 -24.52 1.31 17.95
N ILE A 11 -23.95 0.51 18.85
CA ILE A 11 -24.35 -0.88 19.08
C ILE A 11 -25.79 -0.93 19.59
N VAL A 12 -26.11 -0.12 20.61
CA VAL A 12 -27.47 0.01 21.16
C VAL A 12 -28.45 0.46 20.08
N ASP A 13 -28.13 1.51 19.32
CA ASP A 13 -28.98 2.01 18.22
C ASP A 13 -29.19 0.94 17.13
N SER A 14 -28.19 0.09 16.88
CA SER A 14 -28.28 -1.04 15.94
C SER A 14 -29.21 -2.15 16.47
N ILE A 15 -29.14 -2.45 17.77
CA ILE A 15 -30.02 -3.42 18.44
C ILE A 15 -31.47 -2.92 18.45
N LEU A 16 -31.69 -1.63 18.69
CA LEU A 16 -33.03 -1.01 18.70
C LEU A 16 -33.73 -1.02 17.32
N LYS A 17 -32.98 -1.18 16.23
CA LYS A 17 -33.54 -1.32 14.87
C LYS A 17 -34.09 -2.72 14.57
N LEU A 18 -33.92 -3.68 15.48
CA LEU A 18 -34.48 -5.02 15.31
C LEU A 18 -36.02 -4.97 15.37
N PRO A 19 -36.73 -5.90 14.70
CA PRO A 19 -38.20 -5.93 14.72
C PRO A 19 -38.76 -6.05 16.14
N MET A 20 -39.91 -5.43 16.39
CA MET A 20 -40.62 -5.59 17.66
C MET A 20 -40.94 -7.07 17.96
N GLY A 21 -40.87 -7.44 19.24
CA GLY A 21 -41.03 -8.80 19.74
C GLY A 21 -39.78 -9.68 19.59
N THR A 22 -38.68 -9.15 19.02
CA THR A 22 -37.44 -9.92 18.87
C THR A 22 -36.82 -10.20 20.24
N LYS A 23 -36.69 -11.49 20.57
CA LYS A 23 -35.99 -11.96 21.77
C LYS A 23 -34.52 -12.20 21.47
N PHE A 24 -33.64 -11.52 22.20
CA PHE A 24 -32.20 -11.62 22.02
C PHE A 24 -31.44 -11.80 23.33
N LEU A 25 -30.23 -12.34 23.21
CA LEU A 25 -29.30 -12.55 24.31
C LEU A 25 -28.09 -11.64 24.08
N VAL A 26 -27.67 -10.92 25.12
CA VAL A 26 -26.40 -10.21 25.12
C VAL A 26 -25.33 -11.15 25.66
N LEU A 27 -24.27 -11.35 24.87
CA LEU A 27 -23.30 -12.41 25.10
C LEU A 27 -21.89 -11.85 25.11
N ALA A 28 -21.11 -12.32 26.08
CA ALA A 28 -19.68 -12.06 26.17
C ALA A 28 -18.90 -13.31 25.69
N PRO A 29 -18.42 -13.34 24.44
CA PRO A 29 -17.66 -14.46 23.88
C PRO A 29 -16.24 -14.55 24.46
N LEU A 30 -16.06 -15.36 25.50
CA LEU A 30 -14.76 -15.55 26.17
C LEU A 30 -13.84 -16.52 25.42
N VAL A 31 -14.41 -17.56 24.81
CA VAL A 31 -13.65 -18.54 24.02
C VAL A 31 -14.33 -18.71 22.68
N ARG A 32 -13.58 -18.48 21.60
CA ARG A 32 -14.04 -18.73 20.23
C ARG A 32 -13.13 -19.73 19.55
N ARG A 33 -13.70 -20.89 19.19
CA ARG A 33 -13.03 -21.93 18.40
C ARG A 33 -11.61 -22.18 18.91
N ARG A 34 -11.45 -22.54 20.19
CA ARG A 34 -10.18 -23.01 20.77
C ARG A 34 -10.33 -24.42 21.33
N LYS A 35 -9.30 -25.25 21.15
CA LYS A 35 -9.22 -26.57 21.78
C LYS A 35 -8.79 -26.45 23.24
N GLY A 36 -9.34 -27.29 24.11
CA GLY A 36 -8.99 -27.31 25.53
C GLY A 36 -10.20 -27.49 26.45
N GLU A 37 -9.93 -27.80 27.72
CA GLU A 37 -10.98 -27.99 28.72
C GLU A 37 -11.54 -26.67 29.28
N HIS A 38 -10.75 -25.58 29.17
CA HIS A 38 -11.13 -24.21 29.57
C HIS A 38 -11.64 -24.08 31.03
N LYS A 39 -11.15 -24.93 31.95
CA LYS A 39 -11.54 -24.93 33.38
C LYS A 39 -11.38 -23.55 34.04
N GLU A 40 -10.25 -22.90 33.80
CA GLU A 40 -9.95 -21.55 34.31
C GLU A 40 -11.00 -20.51 33.87
N VAL A 41 -11.54 -20.66 32.65
CA VAL A 41 -12.59 -19.76 32.13
C VAL A 41 -13.88 -19.95 32.92
N PHE A 42 -14.29 -21.19 33.21
CA PHE A 42 -15.49 -21.44 34.01
C PHE A 42 -15.33 -21.00 35.47
N GLU A 43 -14.14 -21.13 36.06
CA GLU A 43 -13.85 -20.59 37.39
C GLU A 43 -13.95 -19.07 37.43
N MET A 44 -13.42 -18.38 36.42
CA MET A 44 -13.55 -16.92 36.28
C MET A 44 -15.03 -16.50 36.16
N ILE A 45 -15.82 -17.21 35.34
CA ILE A 45 -17.26 -16.95 35.16
C ILE A 45 -18.00 -17.08 36.50
N ARG A 46 -17.72 -18.15 37.27
CA ARG A 46 -18.29 -18.37 38.62
C ARG A 46 -17.91 -17.26 39.58
N LYS A 47 -16.63 -16.87 39.60
CA LYS A 47 -16.12 -15.83 40.50
C LYS A 47 -16.75 -14.47 40.23
N ASN A 48 -17.07 -14.17 38.97
CA ASN A 48 -17.78 -12.96 38.57
C ASN A 48 -19.32 -13.05 38.73
N GLY A 49 -19.84 -14.17 39.27
CA GLY A 49 -21.26 -14.30 39.63
C GLY A 49 -22.22 -14.65 38.47
N TYR A 50 -21.70 -15.01 37.30
CA TYR A 50 -22.55 -15.37 36.16
C TYR A 50 -23.14 -16.78 36.32
N VAL A 51 -24.45 -16.90 36.07
CA VAL A 51 -25.21 -18.15 36.29
C VAL A 51 -25.33 -18.99 35.03
N ARG A 52 -25.29 -18.38 33.84
CA ARG A 52 -25.57 -19.08 32.57
C ARG A 52 -24.51 -18.82 31.51
N VAL A 53 -24.19 -19.88 30.77
CA VAL A 53 -23.22 -19.86 29.67
C VAL A 53 -23.77 -20.53 28.41
N ARG A 54 -23.44 -19.89 27.30
CA ARG A 54 -23.32 -20.37 25.93
C ARG A 54 -22.20 -21.40 25.74
N VAL A 55 -22.42 -22.71 25.60
CA VAL A 55 -21.31 -23.64 25.26
C VAL A 55 -21.63 -24.42 24.00
N ASN A 56 -20.85 -24.21 22.93
CA ASN A 56 -21.07 -24.81 21.61
C ASN A 56 -22.53 -24.67 21.14
N GLY A 57 -23.13 -23.49 21.34
CA GLY A 57 -24.53 -23.21 21.00
C GLY A 57 -25.57 -23.73 22.01
N LYS A 58 -25.19 -24.45 23.07
CA LYS A 58 -26.12 -24.93 24.11
C LYS A 58 -26.11 -24.10 25.39
N GLN A 59 -27.33 -23.78 25.83
CA GLN A 59 -27.76 -23.30 27.15
C GLN A 59 -27.25 -24.12 28.34
N ILE A 60 -26.23 -23.72 29.12
CA ILE A 60 -25.80 -24.47 30.31
C ILE A 60 -25.76 -23.58 31.55
N ASP A 61 -26.19 -24.15 32.69
CA ASP A 61 -26.06 -23.53 34.01
C ASP A 61 -24.64 -23.76 34.56
N VAL A 62 -23.98 -22.68 34.97
CA VAL A 62 -22.59 -22.67 35.44
C VAL A 62 -22.42 -23.41 36.77
N ALA A 63 -23.50 -23.56 37.55
CA ALA A 63 -23.51 -24.33 38.80
C ALA A 63 -23.32 -25.83 38.59
N LYS A 64 -23.58 -26.34 37.36
CA LYS A 64 -23.30 -27.73 37.01
C LYS A 64 -21.81 -27.90 36.70
N ASP A 65 -21.28 -29.10 36.92
CA ASP A 65 -19.95 -29.44 36.44
C ASP A 65 -19.96 -29.59 34.91
N ILE A 66 -19.21 -28.72 34.25
CA ILE A 66 -19.07 -28.69 32.79
C ILE A 66 -17.73 -29.32 32.43
N TYR A 67 -17.77 -30.47 31.75
CA TYR A 67 -16.59 -31.16 31.25
C TYR A 67 -16.49 -30.98 29.74
N LEU A 68 -15.39 -30.37 29.28
CA LEU A 68 -15.06 -30.19 27.87
C LEU A 68 -13.89 -31.09 27.46
N ASP A 69 -13.88 -31.50 26.19
CA ASP A 69 -12.87 -32.41 25.64
C ASP A 69 -11.65 -31.62 25.18
N LYS A 70 -10.47 -31.94 25.74
CA LYS A 70 -9.22 -31.25 25.44
C LYS A 70 -8.85 -31.23 23.95
N GLN A 71 -9.29 -32.22 23.16
CA GLN A 71 -8.92 -32.34 21.75
C GLN A 71 -9.92 -31.70 20.77
N LYS A 72 -11.10 -31.30 21.25
CA LYS A 72 -12.17 -30.73 20.42
C LYS A 72 -12.20 -29.21 20.49
N TRP A 73 -12.71 -28.61 19.41
CA TRP A 73 -12.91 -27.17 19.34
C TRP A 73 -14.13 -26.78 20.15
N HIS A 74 -13.99 -25.75 20.99
CA HIS A 74 -15.07 -25.25 21.81
C HIS A 74 -15.29 -23.75 21.62
N SER A 75 -16.56 -23.33 21.76
CA SER A 75 -16.95 -21.94 21.95
C SER A 75 -17.65 -21.78 23.29
N ILE A 76 -17.33 -20.72 24.02
CA ILE A 76 -17.86 -20.39 25.35
C ILE A 76 -18.21 -18.91 25.36
N GLU A 77 -19.49 -18.62 25.54
CA GLU A 77 -20.04 -17.29 25.64
C GLU A 77 -20.77 -17.14 26.98
N VAL A 78 -20.55 -16.06 27.73
CA VAL A 78 -21.33 -15.78 28.95
C VAL A 78 -22.62 -15.10 28.54
N ILE A 79 -23.75 -15.50 29.13
CA ILE A 79 -25.03 -14.82 28.93
C ILE A 79 -25.12 -13.69 29.95
N VAL A 80 -24.97 -12.45 29.49
CA VAL A 80 -24.96 -11.25 30.34
C VAL A 80 -26.39 -10.80 30.65
N ASP A 81 -27.23 -10.66 29.63
CA ASP A 81 -28.66 -10.36 29.80
C ASP A 81 -29.52 -11.04 28.73
N ARG A 82 -30.82 -11.15 28.99
CA ARG A 82 -31.86 -11.62 28.09
C ARG A 82 -32.92 -10.53 27.97
N LEU A 83 -33.06 -10.01 26.76
CA LEU A 83 -33.89 -8.84 26.48
C LEU A 83 -34.86 -9.13 25.34
N VAL A 84 -35.91 -8.32 25.27
CA VAL A 84 -36.94 -8.35 24.24
C VAL A 84 -37.12 -6.93 23.72
N ILE A 85 -37.25 -6.77 22.41
CA ILE A 85 -37.60 -5.47 21.82
C ILE A 85 -39.11 -5.24 21.98
N GLU A 86 -39.49 -4.24 22.77
CA GLU A 86 -40.84 -3.79 23.09
C GLU A 86 -40.93 -2.26 22.87
N GLU A 87 -42.11 -1.65 22.99
CA GLU A 87 -42.28 -0.20 22.77
C GLU A 87 -41.57 0.67 23.83
N ASP A 88 -41.55 0.20 25.09
CA ASP A 88 -40.98 0.92 26.25
C ASP A 88 -39.64 0.30 26.71
N VAL A 89 -38.80 -0.16 25.78
CA VAL A 89 -37.53 -0.79 26.17
C VAL A 89 -36.60 0.20 26.83
N ASP A 90 -36.10 -0.17 28.00
CA ASP A 90 -35.10 0.60 28.71
C ASP A 90 -33.76 0.58 27.95
N HIS A 91 -33.47 1.68 27.25
CA HIS A 91 -32.23 1.89 26.52
C HIS A 91 -31.00 1.80 27.44
N SER A 92 -31.12 2.25 28.70
CA SER A 92 -30.03 2.22 29.67
C SER A 92 -29.64 0.78 30.01
N ARG A 93 -30.64 -0.11 30.15
CA ARG A 93 -30.41 -1.52 30.40
C ARG A 93 -29.70 -2.23 29.25
N ILE A 94 -30.04 -1.92 28.00
CA ILE A 94 -29.31 -2.46 26.83
C ILE A 94 -27.86 -1.97 26.86
N ALA A 95 -27.65 -0.67 27.08
CA ALA A 95 -26.32 -0.06 27.14
C ALA A 95 -25.45 -0.70 28.22
N ASP A 96 -25.97 -0.83 29.44
CA ASP A 96 -25.27 -1.46 30.57
C ASP A 96 -24.93 -2.93 30.30
N SER A 97 -25.85 -3.66 29.65
CA SER A 97 -25.61 -5.07 29.28
C SER A 97 -24.52 -5.21 28.22
N VAL A 98 -24.52 -4.31 27.23
CA VAL A 98 -23.50 -4.25 26.18
C VAL A 98 -22.14 -3.89 26.78
N ASP A 99 -22.09 -2.86 27.63
CA ASP A 99 -20.86 -2.40 28.28
C ASP A 99 -20.25 -3.51 29.16
N ASN A 100 -21.06 -4.16 29.99
CA ASN A 100 -20.62 -5.30 30.80
C ASN A 100 -20.08 -6.45 29.94
N ALA A 101 -20.74 -6.77 28.83
CA ALA A 101 -20.29 -7.82 27.93
C ALA A 101 -18.95 -7.48 27.26
N MET A 102 -18.77 -6.22 26.86
CA MET A 102 -17.53 -5.73 26.24
C MET A 102 -16.38 -5.64 27.24
N ALA A 103 -16.64 -5.23 28.48
CA ALA A 103 -15.64 -5.19 29.54
C ALA A 103 -15.06 -6.58 29.85
N LEU A 104 -15.88 -7.63 29.81
CA LEU A 104 -15.46 -9.02 30.03
C LEU A 104 -14.57 -9.59 28.93
N THR A 105 -14.76 -9.16 27.69
CA THR A 105 -14.09 -9.71 26.51
C THR A 105 -12.97 -8.80 25.98
N GLY A 106 -12.82 -7.62 26.59
CA GLY A 106 -11.91 -6.59 26.12
C GLY A 106 -12.35 -5.96 24.80
N GLY A 107 -13.66 -5.79 24.60
CA GLY A 107 -14.22 -4.95 23.54
C GLY A 107 -15.16 -5.63 22.54
N VAL A 108 -15.67 -6.83 22.83
CA VAL A 108 -16.48 -7.61 21.86
C VAL A 108 -17.77 -8.12 22.50
N VAL A 109 -18.89 -7.94 21.82
CA VAL A 109 -20.20 -8.45 22.25
C VAL A 109 -20.90 -9.18 21.12
N GLU A 110 -21.58 -10.28 21.44
CA GLU A 110 -22.45 -11.00 20.51
C GLU A 110 -23.91 -10.83 20.94
N VAL A 111 -24.78 -10.58 19.97
CA VAL A 111 -26.23 -10.50 20.14
C VAL A 111 -26.84 -11.74 19.51
N GLY A 112 -27.26 -12.68 20.34
CA GLY A 112 -27.83 -13.95 19.89
C GLY A 112 -29.33 -13.85 19.69
N LEU A 113 -29.79 -14.07 18.46
CA LEU A 113 -31.20 -13.98 18.09
C LEU A 113 -31.89 -15.35 18.20
N SER A 114 -33.11 -15.38 18.73
CA SER A 114 -33.91 -16.62 18.83
C SER A 114 -34.40 -17.06 17.45
N GLY A 115 -33.61 -17.89 16.74
CA GLY A 115 -33.93 -18.40 15.40
C GLY A 115 -33.18 -17.76 14.23
N GLY A 116 -32.16 -16.94 14.52
CA GLY A 116 -31.33 -16.26 13.51
C GLY A 116 -29.83 -16.54 13.68
N ARG A 117 -29.01 -15.87 12.86
CA ARG A 117 -27.55 -15.81 13.08
C ARG A 117 -27.23 -14.77 14.13
N ASP A 118 -26.25 -15.07 14.98
CA ASP A 118 -25.73 -14.12 15.97
C ASP A 118 -25.10 -12.90 15.26
N ILE A 119 -25.39 -11.71 15.77
CA ILE A 119 -24.78 -10.46 15.29
C ILE A 119 -23.62 -10.15 16.22
N VAL A 120 -22.45 -9.83 15.68
CA VAL A 120 -21.27 -9.52 16.49
C VAL A 120 -20.90 -8.06 16.34
N TYR A 121 -20.66 -7.41 17.47
CA TYR A 121 -20.21 -6.03 17.57
C TYR A 121 -18.84 -5.97 18.27
N SER A 122 -18.05 -4.94 17.96
CA SER A 122 -16.72 -4.73 18.52
C SER A 122 -16.44 -3.23 18.65
N ASP A 123 -15.88 -2.77 19.76
CA ASP A 123 -15.34 -1.40 19.87
C ASP A 123 -14.00 -1.26 19.15
N LYS A 124 -13.28 -2.36 18.98
CA LYS A 124 -12.02 -2.44 18.23
C LYS A 124 -12.29 -2.75 16.76
N PHE A 125 -11.44 -2.26 15.87
CA PHE A 125 -11.37 -2.77 14.50
C PHE A 125 -10.83 -4.20 14.54
N ALA A 126 -11.70 -5.19 14.77
CA ALA A 126 -11.29 -6.60 14.84
C ALA A 126 -12.19 -7.48 13.96
N CYS A 127 -11.54 -8.33 13.16
CA CYS A 127 -12.23 -9.39 12.45
C CYS A 127 -12.59 -10.51 13.43
N VAL A 128 -13.84 -10.49 13.87
CA VAL A 128 -14.44 -11.42 14.83
C VAL A 128 -14.21 -12.91 14.51
N PRO A 129 -14.38 -13.41 13.27
CA PRO A 129 -14.18 -14.83 12.98
C PRO A 129 -12.72 -15.26 12.93
N CYS A 130 -11.81 -14.32 12.63
CA CYS A 130 -10.41 -14.61 12.37
C CYS A 130 -9.47 -14.20 13.52
N GLY A 131 -9.98 -13.48 14.53
CA GLY A 131 -9.21 -13.05 15.70
C GLY A 131 -8.13 -12.02 15.37
N VAL A 132 -8.20 -11.40 14.19
CA VAL A 132 -7.25 -10.38 13.75
C VAL A 132 -7.74 -9.02 14.25
N SER A 133 -6.99 -8.42 15.16
CA SER A 133 -7.16 -7.02 15.56
C SER A 133 -6.37 -6.14 14.61
N PHE A 134 -7.00 -5.10 14.09
CA PHE A 134 -6.36 -4.02 13.36
C PHE A 134 -6.04 -2.89 14.34
N GLU A 135 -4.93 -2.18 14.08
CA GLU A 135 -4.64 -0.91 14.74
C GLU A 135 -5.67 0.14 14.31
N GLU A 136 -5.82 1.22 15.09
CA GLU A 136 -6.69 2.32 14.70
C GLU A 136 -6.31 2.88 13.33
N ILE A 137 -7.33 3.15 12.51
CA ILE A 137 -7.14 3.71 11.18
C ILE A 137 -6.90 5.20 11.32
N GLU A 138 -5.66 5.61 11.09
CA GLU A 138 -5.25 7.01 11.10
C GLU A 138 -4.68 7.43 9.74
N PRO A 139 -4.57 8.73 9.44
CA PRO A 139 -3.97 9.20 8.19
C PRO A 139 -2.56 8.63 7.93
N ARG A 140 -1.76 8.43 8.99
CA ARG A 140 -0.42 7.84 8.88
C ARG A 140 -0.41 6.39 8.39
N THR A 141 -1.51 5.65 8.57
CA THR A 141 -1.68 4.28 8.09
C THR A 141 -1.68 4.22 6.56
N PHE A 142 -2.02 5.32 5.90
CA PHE A 142 -2.05 5.43 4.44
C PHE A 142 -0.80 6.08 3.84
N SER A 143 0.20 6.39 4.65
CA SER A 143 1.46 6.97 4.18
C SER A 143 2.52 5.89 3.96
N PHE A 144 2.99 5.75 2.72
CA PHE A 144 4.14 4.89 2.40
C PHE A 144 5.47 5.47 2.89
N ASN A 145 5.50 6.72 3.33
CA ASN A 145 6.67 7.34 3.97
C ASN A 145 6.72 7.11 5.48
N ASN A 146 5.66 6.51 6.05
CA ASN A 146 5.57 6.23 7.47
C ASN A 146 5.64 4.70 7.73
N PRO A 147 6.48 4.20 8.65
CA PRO A 147 6.54 2.77 9.00
C PRO A 147 5.19 2.13 9.39
N HIS A 148 4.23 2.93 9.87
CA HIS A 148 2.86 2.47 10.15
C HIS A 148 2.12 2.02 8.89
N GLY A 149 2.24 2.74 7.78
CA GLY A 149 1.58 2.42 6.50
C GLY A 149 2.46 1.69 5.48
N ALA A 150 3.78 1.87 5.55
CA ALA A 150 4.73 1.37 4.56
C ALA A 150 4.83 -0.17 4.53
N CYS A 151 4.88 -0.72 3.32
CA CYS A 151 5.16 -2.15 3.11
C CYS A 151 6.50 -2.52 3.75
N LYS A 152 6.50 -3.51 4.65
CA LYS A 152 7.70 -3.94 5.39
C LYS A 152 8.81 -4.47 4.48
N ALA A 153 8.46 -5.08 3.35
CA ALA A 153 9.43 -5.73 2.46
C ALA A 153 10.23 -4.74 1.60
N CYS A 154 9.65 -3.58 1.25
CA CYS A 154 10.32 -2.56 0.43
C CYS A 154 10.42 -1.20 1.14
N ALA A 155 10.09 -1.12 2.42
CA ALA A 155 10.06 0.11 3.21
C ALA A 155 9.29 1.27 2.53
N GLY A 156 8.22 0.95 1.80
CA GLY A 156 7.41 1.96 1.11
C GLY A 156 7.95 2.45 -0.24
N LEU A 157 9.02 1.84 -0.76
CA LEU A 157 9.54 2.17 -2.09
C LEU A 157 8.65 1.65 -3.23
N GLY A 158 7.98 0.51 -3.02
CA GLY A 158 7.18 -0.18 -4.05
C GLY A 158 7.99 -1.12 -4.93
N TYR A 159 9.29 -0.90 -5.03
CA TYR A 159 10.22 -1.75 -5.76
C TYR A 159 11.37 -2.23 -4.85
N ARG A 160 12.14 -3.20 -5.34
CA ARG A 160 13.40 -3.63 -4.78
C ARG A 160 14.46 -3.60 -5.87
N LEU A 161 15.67 -3.18 -5.51
CA LEU A 161 16.82 -3.39 -6.36
C LEU A 161 17.25 -4.83 -6.21
N GLU A 162 17.20 -5.58 -7.30
CA GLU A 162 17.64 -6.97 -7.39
C GLU A 162 18.67 -7.09 -8.50
N ALA A 163 19.64 -8.00 -8.36
CA ALA A 163 20.63 -8.19 -9.41
C ALA A 163 19.95 -8.78 -10.66
N ASP A 164 20.24 -8.20 -11.81
CA ASP A 164 19.64 -8.59 -13.08
C ASP A 164 20.63 -9.45 -13.89
N PRO A 165 20.30 -10.72 -14.17
CA PRO A 165 21.14 -11.59 -14.99
C PRO A 165 21.53 -10.98 -16.35
N GLU A 166 20.63 -10.21 -16.97
CA GLU A 166 20.89 -9.59 -18.27
C GLU A 166 21.91 -8.44 -18.16
N LEU A 167 21.92 -7.72 -17.04
CA LEU A 167 22.95 -6.71 -16.78
C LEU A 167 24.29 -7.32 -16.34
N VAL A 168 24.25 -8.49 -15.69
CA VAL A 168 25.44 -9.25 -15.28
C VAL A 168 26.13 -9.88 -16.50
N ILE A 169 25.36 -10.37 -17.47
CA ILE A 169 25.83 -10.98 -18.72
C ILE A 169 25.12 -10.31 -19.92
N PRO A 170 25.53 -9.10 -20.31
CA PRO A 170 24.86 -8.34 -21.38
C PRO A 170 25.14 -8.89 -22.78
N ASN A 171 26.26 -9.62 -22.96
CA ASN A 171 26.62 -10.22 -24.23
C ASN A 171 26.85 -11.72 -24.05
N THR A 172 25.94 -12.53 -24.59
CA THR A 172 25.97 -13.99 -24.51
C THR A 172 26.85 -14.65 -25.58
N ASP A 173 27.38 -13.86 -26.53
CA ASP A 173 28.34 -14.32 -27.54
C ASP A 173 29.77 -14.43 -26.99
N LEU A 174 30.06 -13.77 -25.87
CA LEU A 174 31.35 -13.86 -25.19
C LEU A 174 31.43 -15.10 -24.31
N SER A 175 32.63 -15.62 -24.12
CA SER A 175 32.92 -16.67 -23.15
C SER A 175 33.14 -16.12 -21.73
N ILE A 176 33.15 -17.00 -20.73
CA ILE A 176 33.45 -16.61 -19.34
C ILE A 176 34.88 -16.02 -19.24
N TYR A 177 35.82 -16.57 -20.02
CA TYR A 177 37.21 -16.11 -20.06
C TYR A 177 37.34 -14.70 -20.65
N GLU A 178 36.63 -14.43 -21.75
CA GLU A 178 36.56 -13.12 -22.42
C GLU A 178 35.77 -12.07 -21.64
N GLY A 179 35.31 -12.42 -20.43
CA GLY A 179 34.68 -11.47 -19.51
C GLY A 179 33.19 -11.25 -19.75
N ALA A 180 32.47 -12.28 -20.21
CA ALA A 180 31.01 -12.26 -20.29
C ALA A 180 30.34 -11.86 -18.95
N ILE A 181 30.93 -12.27 -17.82
CA ILE A 181 30.47 -11.92 -16.48
C ILE A 181 31.03 -10.54 -16.08
N ARG A 182 30.27 -9.47 -16.32
CA ARG A 182 30.75 -8.09 -16.14
C ARG A 182 31.17 -7.74 -14.71
N PRO A 183 30.42 -8.08 -13.64
CA PRO A 183 30.78 -7.69 -12.27
C PRO A 183 32.15 -8.22 -11.82
N TRP A 184 32.64 -9.30 -12.43
CA TRP A 184 33.90 -9.96 -12.07
C TRP A 184 35.03 -9.72 -13.08
N SER A 185 34.72 -9.02 -14.17
CA SER A 185 35.65 -8.70 -15.24
C SER A 185 36.30 -7.33 -15.02
N ARG A 186 37.60 -7.23 -15.34
CA ARG A 186 38.36 -5.98 -15.33
C ARG A 186 39.12 -5.89 -16.66
N ASN A 187 39.04 -4.74 -17.33
CA ASN A 187 39.72 -4.51 -18.62
C ASN A 187 39.42 -5.57 -19.70
N GLY A 188 38.20 -6.12 -19.74
CA GLY A 188 37.79 -7.10 -20.76
C GLY A 188 38.25 -8.53 -20.49
N SER A 189 38.73 -8.86 -19.28
CA SER A 189 39.02 -10.25 -18.89
C SER A 189 38.60 -10.51 -17.45
N LEU A 190 38.31 -11.77 -17.15
CA LEU A 190 37.94 -12.19 -15.80
C LEU A 190 39.10 -11.93 -14.83
N SER A 191 38.82 -11.30 -13.69
CA SER A 191 39.87 -11.01 -12.71
C SER A 191 40.48 -12.31 -12.17
N SER A 192 41.80 -12.29 -11.94
CA SER A 192 42.60 -13.49 -11.62
C SER A 192 42.02 -14.36 -10.49
N TRP A 193 41.47 -13.74 -9.43
CA TRP A 193 40.81 -14.45 -8.34
C TRP A 193 39.52 -15.17 -8.79
N HIS A 194 38.63 -14.46 -9.49
CA HIS A 194 37.38 -15.03 -9.98
C HIS A 194 37.63 -16.07 -11.07
N PHE A 195 38.69 -15.91 -11.86
CA PHE A 195 39.15 -16.93 -12.81
C PHE A 195 39.57 -18.22 -12.10
N SER A 196 40.31 -18.15 -10.98
CA SER A 196 40.64 -19.36 -10.21
C SER A 196 39.39 -20.07 -9.68
N ILE A 197 38.35 -19.33 -9.27
CA ILE A 197 37.07 -19.90 -8.84
C ILE A 197 36.35 -20.59 -10.02
N MET A 198 36.22 -19.89 -11.15
CA MET A 198 35.56 -20.41 -12.34
C MET A 198 36.28 -21.62 -12.93
N ARG A 199 37.61 -21.66 -12.89
CA ARG A 199 38.41 -22.83 -13.28
C ARG A 199 38.14 -24.05 -12.40
N SER A 200 38.07 -23.86 -11.09
CA SER A 200 37.71 -24.96 -10.18
C SER A 200 36.28 -25.45 -10.42
N LEU A 201 35.35 -24.53 -10.71
CA LEU A 201 33.95 -24.87 -11.02
C LEU A 201 33.82 -25.64 -12.35
N SER A 202 34.53 -25.17 -13.38
CA SER A 202 34.64 -25.81 -14.69
C SER A 202 35.19 -27.23 -14.57
N ALA A 203 36.25 -27.45 -13.78
CA ALA A 203 36.81 -28.77 -13.55
C ALA A 203 35.85 -29.72 -12.81
N TYR A 204 35.00 -29.19 -11.92
CA TYR A 204 34.03 -29.98 -11.16
C TYR A 204 32.81 -30.40 -12.01
N MET A 205 32.30 -29.48 -12.85
CA MET A 205 31.07 -29.68 -13.63
C MET A 205 31.30 -30.13 -15.08
N GLY A 206 32.52 -29.98 -15.60
CA GLY A 206 32.87 -30.37 -16.96
C GLY A 206 32.32 -29.43 -18.03
N PHE A 207 32.47 -28.12 -17.87
CA PHE A 207 32.14 -27.12 -18.92
C PHE A 207 33.37 -26.30 -19.32
N SER A 208 33.39 -25.77 -20.54
CA SER A 208 34.48 -24.93 -21.06
C SER A 208 34.34 -23.47 -20.60
N LEU A 209 35.46 -22.82 -20.27
CA LEU A 209 35.50 -21.38 -19.97
C LEU A 209 35.62 -20.51 -21.22
N ASP A 210 36.01 -21.11 -22.35
CA ASP A 210 36.30 -20.45 -23.62
C ASP A 210 35.11 -20.54 -24.61
N GLU A 211 34.07 -21.29 -24.25
CA GLU A 211 32.85 -21.35 -25.05
C GLU A 211 31.94 -20.14 -24.78
N PRO A 212 31.28 -19.57 -25.82
CA PRO A 212 30.26 -18.53 -25.65
C PRO A 212 29.16 -18.95 -24.67
N ILE A 213 28.69 -18.01 -23.84
CA ILE A 213 27.63 -18.28 -22.83
C ILE A 213 26.38 -18.91 -23.45
N LYS A 214 25.97 -18.46 -24.64
CA LYS A 214 24.79 -19.00 -25.34
C LYS A 214 24.88 -20.50 -25.67
N ASN A 215 26.08 -21.05 -25.71
CA ASN A 215 26.32 -22.48 -26.01
C ASN A 215 26.43 -23.32 -24.74
N LEU A 216 26.51 -22.70 -23.55
CA LEU A 216 26.54 -23.42 -22.29
C LEU A 216 25.17 -24.03 -21.98
N LYS A 217 25.18 -25.18 -21.29
CA LYS A 217 23.96 -25.82 -20.83
C LYS A 217 23.23 -24.92 -19.81
N PRO A 218 21.88 -24.85 -19.84
CA PRO A 218 21.12 -24.02 -18.90
C PRO A 218 21.41 -24.33 -17.42
N GLU A 219 21.65 -25.60 -17.06
CA GLU A 219 21.94 -25.97 -15.67
C GLU A 219 23.28 -25.41 -15.18
N VAL A 220 24.27 -25.31 -16.08
CA VAL A 220 25.58 -24.72 -15.78
C VAL A 220 25.42 -23.21 -15.56
N LEU A 221 24.67 -22.54 -16.43
CA LEU A 221 24.43 -21.10 -16.33
C LEU A 221 23.66 -20.74 -15.05
N GLU A 222 22.63 -21.52 -14.71
CA GLU A 222 21.87 -21.33 -13.47
C GLU A 222 22.76 -21.50 -12.23
N LEU A 223 23.64 -22.51 -12.23
CA LEU A 223 24.57 -22.71 -11.14
C LEU A 223 25.59 -21.57 -11.04
N VAL A 224 26.14 -21.09 -12.16
CA VAL A 224 27.06 -19.94 -12.19
C VAL A 224 26.38 -18.68 -11.64
N LEU A 225 25.12 -18.43 -11.99
CA LEU A 225 24.41 -17.23 -11.58
C LEU A 225 23.93 -17.28 -10.12
N TYR A 226 23.32 -18.38 -9.67
CA TYR A 226 22.61 -18.45 -8.39
C TYR A 226 23.18 -19.45 -7.39
N ALA A 227 23.87 -20.48 -7.86
CA ALA A 227 24.47 -21.56 -7.06
C ALA A 227 23.59 -22.03 -5.87
N SER A 228 22.34 -22.36 -6.14
CA SER A 228 21.28 -22.63 -5.15
C SER A 228 21.66 -23.68 -4.08
N ASN A 229 22.58 -24.60 -4.40
CA ASN A 229 23.01 -25.69 -3.52
C ASN A 229 24.29 -25.40 -2.70
N LYS A 230 24.78 -24.14 -2.65
CA LYS A 230 25.99 -23.74 -1.88
C LYS A 230 27.17 -24.70 -2.09
N LEU A 231 27.57 -24.85 -3.35
CA LEU A 231 28.63 -25.78 -3.75
C LEU A 231 29.97 -25.40 -3.09
N SER A 232 30.62 -26.35 -2.42
CA SER A 232 31.98 -26.12 -1.89
C SER A 232 33.00 -26.27 -3.02
N VAL A 233 33.65 -25.16 -3.39
CA VAL A 233 34.66 -25.12 -4.43
C VAL A 233 36.03 -24.92 -3.77
N SER A 234 36.95 -25.83 -4.07
CA SER A 234 38.34 -25.73 -3.63
C SER A 234 39.28 -25.64 -4.83
N GLY A 235 40.42 -24.97 -4.64
CA GLY A 235 41.36 -24.72 -5.71
C GLY A 235 42.62 -24.03 -5.26
N THR A 236 43.49 -23.73 -6.23
CA THR A 236 44.73 -23.00 -6.02
C THR A 236 44.67 -21.69 -6.81
N HIS A 237 44.89 -20.58 -6.14
CA HIS A 237 45.02 -19.26 -6.74
C HIS A 237 46.49 -18.82 -6.72
N ILE A 238 46.97 -18.24 -7.82
CA ILE A 238 48.29 -17.63 -7.88
C ILE A 238 48.10 -16.13 -7.77
N ASN A 239 48.64 -15.54 -6.70
CA ASN A 239 48.57 -14.09 -6.53
C ASN A 239 49.52 -13.35 -7.49
N GLN A 240 49.42 -12.02 -7.55
CA GLN A 240 50.27 -11.19 -8.41
C GLN A 240 51.79 -11.33 -8.12
N LYS A 241 52.17 -11.84 -6.93
CA LYS A 241 53.55 -12.09 -6.52
C LYS A 241 54.02 -13.53 -6.80
N GLY A 242 53.24 -14.32 -7.53
CA GLY A 242 53.55 -15.71 -7.89
C GLY A 242 53.36 -16.74 -6.76
N LYS A 243 52.88 -16.32 -5.59
CA LYS A 243 52.64 -17.23 -4.46
C LYS A 243 51.32 -17.99 -4.66
N GLN A 244 51.39 -19.32 -4.55
CA GLN A 244 50.23 -20.19 -4.58
C GLN A 244 49.49 -20.17 -3.24
N ILE A 245 48.18 -19.96 -3.29
CA ILE A 245 47.26 -19.94 -2.16
C ILE A 245 46.18 -20.98 -2.43
N LYS A 246 46.10 -22.01 -1.57
CA LYS A 246 44.97 -22.93 -1.60
C LYS A 246 43.76 -22.27 -0.94
N PHE A 247 42.59 -22.38 -1.56
CA PHE A 247 41.35 -21.87 -1.02
C PHE A 247 40.28 -22.97 -1.02
N SER A 248 39.34 -22.84 -0.08
CA SER A 248 38.10 -23.60 -0.03
C SER A 248 37.00 -22.61 0.32
N LYS A 249 35.99 -22.47 -0.55
CA LYS A 249 34.91 -21.50 -0.37
C LYS A 249 33.60 -22.08 -0.88
N MET A 250 32.51 -21.73 -0.19
CA MET A 250 31.17 -21.94 -0.74
C MET A 250 30.92 -20.95 -1.88
N PHE A 251 30.65 -21.49 -3.06
CA PHE A 251 30.24 -20.74 -4.23
C PHE A 251 28.76 -20.40 -4.10
N GLU A 252 28.49 -19.09 -4.06
CA GLU A 252 27.15 -18.52 -3.85
C GLU A 252 26.47 -18.08 -5.15
N GLY A 253 27.18 -18.12 -6.28
CA GLY A 253 26.70 -17.61 -7.57
C GLY A 253 27.01 -16.12 -7.77
N VAL A 254 27.07 -15.68 -9.02
CA VAL A 254 27.39 -14.28 -9.36
C VAL A 254 26.30 -13.32 -8.90
N VAL A 255 25.03 -13.63 -9.17
CA VAL A 255 23.88 -12.77 -8.86
C VAL A 255 23.76 -12.61 -7.34
N SER A 256 23.77 -13.73 -6.61
CA SER A 256 23.76 -13.72 -5.14
C SER A 256 24.97 -12.98 -4.55
N ASN A 257 26.15 -13.08 -5.19
CA ASN A 257 27.34 -12.34 -4.78
C ASN A 257 27.15 -10.82 -4.93
N VAL A 258 26.59 -10.36 -6.05
CA VAL A 258 26.28 -8.94 -6.28
C VAL A 258 25.31 -8.43 -5.24
N GLU A 259 24.20 -9.15 -5.00
CA GLU A 259 23.19 -8.76 -4.02
C GLU A 259 23.73 -8.70 -2.59
N ARG A 260 24.45 -9.75 -2.16
CA ARG A 260 25.06 -9.78 -0.83
C ARG A 260 26.05 -8.64 -0.66
N ARG A 261 26.95 -8.43 -1.63
CA ARG A 261 27.94 -7.33 -1.56
C ARG A 261 27.30 -5.96 -1.56
N TYR A 262 26.20 -5.76 -2.28
CA TYR A 262 25.46 -4.50 -2.28
C TYR A 262 24.85 -4.22 -0.89
N ASN A 263 24.25 -5.24 -0.27
CA ASN A 263 23.60 -5.13 1.03
C ASN A 263 24.58 -5.01 2.20
N GLU A 264 25.73 -5.70 2.15
CA GLU A 264 26.71 -5.75 3.23
C GLU A 264 27.79 -4.67 3.16
N THR A 265 28.00 -4.03 2.00
CA THR A 265 29.07 -3.03 1.89
C THR A 265 28.65 -1.68 2.49
N ASP A 266 29.53 -1.06 3.26
CA ASP A 266 29.35 0.31 3.76
C ASP A 266 29.89 1.40 2.81
N SER A 267 30.63 1.00 1.77
CA SER A 267 31.23 1.93 0.82
C SER A 267 30.22 2.40 -0.23
N MET A 268 29.97 3.71 -0.28
CA MET A 268 29.11 4.34 -1.29
C MET A 268 29.61 4.10 -2.72
N TYR A 269 30.93 4.13 -2.93
CA TYR A 269 31.52 3.81 -4.23
C TYR A 269 31.19 2.36 -4.65
N SER A 270 31.39 1.41 -3.75
CA SER A 270 31.09 0.00 -4.02
C SER A 270 29.59 -0.23 -4.29
N ARG A 271 28.70 0.43 -3.55
CA ARG A 271 27.25 0.35 -3.80
C ARG A 271 26.90 0.87 -5.19
N HIS A 272 27.42 2.05 -5.56
CA HIS A 272 27.14 2.66 -6.86
C HIS A 272 27.66 1.81 -8.03
N GLU A 273 28.85 1.22 -7.90
CA GLU A 273 29.41 0.31 -8.91
C GLU A 273 28.57 -0.96 -9.07
N LEU A 274 28.09 -1.56 -7.97
CA LEU A 274 27.27 -2.77 -8.01
C LEU A 274 25.85 -2.50 -8.53
N GLN A 275 25.29 -1.32 -8.24
CA GLN A 275 23.96 -0.91 -8.67
C GLN A 275 23.80 -0.91 -10.19
N ARG A 276 24.89 -0.76 -10.95
CA ARG A 276 24.89 -0.85 -12.43
C ARG A 276 24.44 -2.21 -12.97
N TYR A 277 24.54 -3.25 -12.15
CA TYR A 277 24.14 -4.62 -12.49
C TYR A 277 22.80 -5.01 -11.85
N MET A 278 22.07 -4.05 -11.30
CA MET A 278 20.81 -4.27 -10.61
C MET A 278 19.69 -3.55 -11.35
N ALA A 279 18.54 -4.19 -11.39
CA ALA A 279 17.31 -3.61 -11.93
C ALA A 279 16.32 -3.36 -10.80
N SER A 280 15.50 -2.33 -11.00
CA SER A 280 14.34 -2.07 -10.15
C SER A 280 13.24 -3.06 -10.52
N LYS A 281 12.92 -3.99 -9.62
CA LYS A 281 11.81 -4.93 -9.76
C LYS A 281 10.68 -4.60 -8.81
N GLU A 282 9.45 -4.82 -9.24
CA GLU A 282 8.29 -4.62 -8.38
C GLU A 282 8.37 -5.48 -7.13
N CYS A 283 8.05 -4.88 -5.98
CA CYS A 283 8.08 -5.59 -4.72
C CYS A 283 7.04 -6.72 -4.72
N HIS A 284 7.47 -7.97 -4.56
CA HIS A 284 6.56 -9.12 -4.53
C HIS A 284 5.48 -9.05 -3.42
N SER A 285 5.78 -8.40 -2.28
CA SER A 285 4.87 -8.34 -1.13
C SER A 285 3.72 -7.36 -1.33
N CYS A 286 4.00 -6.16 -1.83
CA CYS A 286 2.97 -5.15 -2.09
C CYS A 286 2.57 -5.03 -3.55
N LYS A 287 3.25 -5.71 -4.48
CA LYS A 287 3.06 -5.61 -5.94
C LYS A 287 3.10 -4.15 -6.43
N GLY A 288 4.15 -3.43 -6.06
CA GLY A 288 4.27 -2.00 -6.40
C GLY A 288 3.47 -1.03 -5.51
N ASN A 289 2.47 -1.50 -4.75
CA ASN A 289 1.51 -0.62 -4.04
C ASN A 289 2.08 0.15 -2.83
N ARG A 290 3.33 -0.09 -2.43
CA ARG A 290 4.07 0.63 -1.36
C ARG A 290 3.51 0.51 0.06
N LEU A 291 2.26 0.11 0.24
CA LEU A 291 1.57 0.05 1.53
C LEU A 291 1.44 -1.36 2.08
N LYS A 292 1.16 -1.46 3.39
CA LYS A 292 0.79 -2.73 4.03
C LYS A 292 -0.60 -3.19 3.59
N ARG A 293 -0.86 -4.49 3.78
CA ARG A 293 -2.12 -5.13 3.35
C ARG A 293 -3.33 -4.57 4.10
N GLU A 294 -3.15 -4.19 5.37
CA GLU A 294 -4.17 -3.61 6.23
C GLU A 294 -4.64 -2.27 5.66
N ALA A 295 -3.71 -1.38 5.28
CA ALA A 295 -4.03 -0.11 4.64
C ALA A 295 -4.75 -0.30 3.29
N LEU A 296 -4.30 -1.26 2.47
CA LEU A 296 -4.92 -1.58 1.17
C LEU A 296 -6.30 -2.25 1.29
N SER A 297 -6.65 -2.74 2.48
CA SER A 297 -7.95 -3.35 2.76
C SER A 297 -9.03 -2.31 3.07
N VAL A 298 -8.64 -1.09 3.44
CA VAL A 298 -9.58 0.03 3.63
C VAL A 298 -10.01 0.55 2.26
N LYS A 299 -11.32 0.70 2.07
CA LYS A 299 -11.92 1.07 0.80
C LYS A 299 -12.93 2.18 0.98
N VAL A 300 -12.97 3.11 0.03
CA VAL A 300 -14.03 4.10 -0.13
C VAL A 300 -14.74 3.76 -1.44
N LYS A 301 -16.08 3.55 -1.41
CA LYS A 301 -16.87 3.15 -2.58
C LYS A 301 -16.27 1.93 -3.34
N GLY A 302 -15.73 0.98 -2.58
CA GLY A 302 -15.16 -0.26 -3.14
C GLY A 302 -13.73 -0.16 -3.67
N SER A 303 -13.13 1.04 -3.71
CA SER A 303 -11.75 1.29 -4.16
C SER A 303 -10.84 1.60 -2.98
N ASN A 304 -9.64 1.02 -2.95
CA ASN A 304 -8.62 1.39 -1.97
C ASN A 304 -7.82 2.63 -2.42
N ILE A 305 -6.98 3.17 -1.53
CA ILE A 305 -6.22 4.39 -1.81
C ILE A 305 -5.34 4.29 -3.06
N ILE A 306 -4.67 3.15 -3.28
CA ILE A 306 -3.78 3.00 -4.44
C ILE A 306 -4.56 2.90 -5.74
N GLN A 307 -5.69 2.19 -5.74
CA GLN A 307 -6.58 2.13 -6.89
C GLN A 307 -7.10 3.51 -7.30
N ILE A 308 -7.33 4.41 -6.33
CA ILE A 308 -7.73 5.80 -6.60
C ILE A 308 -6.53 6.60 -7.12
N THR A 309 -5.34 6.45 -6.55
CA THR A 309 -4.14 7.18 -7.00
C THR A 309 -3.60 6.71 -8.35
N ASP A 310 -3.88 5.47 -8.74
CA ASP A 310 -3.52 4.93 -10.05
C ASP A 310 -4.47 5.38 -11.17
N MET A 311 -5.61 5.98 -10.83
CA MET A 311 -6.48 6.62 -11.81
C MET A 311 -5.78 7.84 -12.40
N SER A 312 -6.07 8.14 -13.68
CA SER A 312 -5.75 9.45 -14.22
C SER A 312 -6.48 10.54 -13.46
N VAL A 313 -5.93 11.75 -13.41
CA VAL A 313 -6.56 12.92 -12.77
C VAL A 313 -8.00 13.11 -13.24
N LYS A 314 -8.25 12.97 -14.56
CA LYS A 314 -9.61 13.01 -15.13
C LYS A 314 -10.55 11.97 -14.52
N SER A 315 -10.07 10.75 -14.37
CA SER A 315 -10.86 9.62 -13.85
C SER A 315 -11.09 9.76 -12.34
N ALA A 316 -10.07 10.23 -11.60
CA ALA A 316 -10.18 10.54 -10.18
C ALA A 316 -11.18 11.68 -9.92
N LEU A 317 -11.17 12.73 -10.75
CA LEU A 317 -12.14 13.84 -10.65
C LEU A 317 -13.57 13.34 -10.82
N LYS A 318 -13.81 12.52 -11.86
CA LYS A 318 -15.11 11.89 -12.07
C LYS A 318 -15.52 11.02 -10.88
N TRP A 319 -14.59 10.25 -10.31
CA TRP A 319 -14.86 9.43 -9.13
C TRP A 319 -15.26 10.27 -7.91
N ILE A 320 -14.60 11.42 -7.69
CA ILE A 320 -14.96 12.38 -6.65
C ILE A 320 -16.34 12.99 -6.89
N ASP A 321 -16.65 13.40 -8.13
CA ASP A 321 -17.97 13.94 -8.48
C ASP A 321 -19.10 12.95 -8.21
N GLU A 322 -18.88 11.67 -8.54
CA GLU A 322 -19.88 10.62 -8.27
C GLU A 322 -20.06 10.34 -6.77
N ILE A 323 -19.07 10.64 -5.92
CA ILE A 323 -19.15 10.47 -4.46
C ILE A 323 -19.79 11.69 -3.80
N ALA A 324 -19.44 12.88 -4.28
CA ALA A 324 -19.96 14.15 -3.79
C ALA A 324 -21.40 14.43 -4.25
N SER A 325 -21.84 13.78 -5.34
CA SER A 325 -23.20 13.96 -5.87
C SER A 325 -24.26 13.57 -4.83
N PRO A 326 -25.22 14.47 -4.50
CA PRO A 326 -26.37 14.09 -3.68
C PRO A 326 -27.14 13.00 -4.43
N ALA A 327 -27.59 11.99 -3.68
CA ALA A 327 -28.29 10.82 -4.22
C ALA A 327 -29.58 11.23 -4.95
N ASN A 328 -29.46 11.62 -6.22
CA ASN A 328 -30.58 11.90 -7.11
C ASN A 328 -30.28 11.34 -8.49
N ARG A 329 -30.47 10.03 -8.61
CA ARG A 329 -31.08 9.42 -9.79
C ARG A 329 -31.63 8.06 -9.39
N LYS A 330 -32.94 8.01 -9.13
CA LYS A 330 -33.74 6.82 -9.45
C LYS A 330 -33.51 6.56 -10.94
N ILE A 331 -32.60 5.64 -11.27
CA ILE A 331 -32.64 4.98 -12.57
C ILE A 331 -33.61 3.82 -12.38
N SER A 332 -34.79 4.02 -12.95
CA SER A 332 -35.83 3.05 -13.13
C SER A 332 -35.31 1.75 -13.76
N GLY A 333 -35.66 0.63 -13.15
CA GLY A 333 -35.83 -0.66 -13.84
C GLY A 333 -34.60 -1.56 -13.89
N SER A 334 -34.40 -2.36 -12.84
CA SER A 334 -34.27 -3.83 -12.99
C SER A 334 -34.33 -4.48 -11.61
N LEU A 335 -35.38 -5.26 -11.38
CA LEU A 335 -35.52 -6.20 -10.27
C LEU A 335 -34.66 -7.42 -10.56
N THR A 336 -33.40 -7.43 -10.14
CA THR A 336 -32.61 -8.66 -9.97
C THR A 336 -31.48 -8.46 -8.97
N ASP A 337 -31.53 -9.26 -7.90
CA ASP A 337 -30.48 -9.66 -6.95
C ASP A 337 -30.02 -8.70 -5.82
N ASP A 338 -30.51 -9.03 -4.62
CA ASP A 338 -30.26 -8.52 -3.26
C ASP A 338 -28.79 -8.64 -2.75
N LYS A 339 -27.77 -8.28 -3.54
CA LYS A 339 -26.36 -8.23 -3.08
C LYS A 339 -25.55 -7.03 -3.57
N THR A 340 -26.19 -5.90 -3.87
CA THR A 340 -25.45 -4.66 -4.15
C THR A 340 -25.39 -3.80 -2.88
N GLU A 341 -24.23 -3.89 -2.21
CA GLU A 341 -23.81 -3.00 -1.13
C GLU A 341 -24.14 -1.55 -1.47
N ASN A 342 -24.69 -0.81 -0.51
CA ASN A 342 -25.07 0.59 -0.67
C ASN A 342 -23.83 1.42 -1.07
N LYS A 343 -23.69 1.75 -2.36
CA LYS A 343 -22.46 2.32 -2.97
C LYS A 343 -22.21 3.81 -2.65
N ASN A 344 -23.04 4.43 -1.82
CA ASN A 344 -22.97 5.86 -1.54
C ASN A 344 -22.57 6.10 -0.09
N LEU A 345 -21.84 7.20 0.14
CA LEU A 345 -21.53 7.67 1.50
C LEU A 345 -22.82 7.89 2.28
N THR A 346 -22.80 7.48 3.55
CA THR A 346 -23.84 7.81 4.52
C THR A 346 -23.86 9.32 4.78
N GLU A 347 -24.99 9.85 5.27
CA GLU A 347 -25.09 11.29 5.58
C GLU A 347 -24.02 11.75 6.59
N ARG A 348 -23.71 10.90 7.57
CA ARG A 348 -22.62 11.17 8.53
C ARG A 348 -21.27 11.26 7.83
N GLU A 349 -20.94 10.31 6.96
CA GLU A 349 -19.67 10.34 6.21
C GLU A 349 -19.60 11.53 5.27
N LYS A 350 -20.69 11.92 4.62
CA LYS A 350 -20.75 13.12 3.79
C LYS A 350 -20.43 14.36 4.60
N ILE A 351 -21.04 14.53 5.77
CA ILE A 351 -20.78 15.69 6.64
C ILE A 351 -19.30 15.75 7.04
N ILE A 352 -18.71 14.61 7.43
CA ILE A 352 -17.29 14.54 7.84
C ILE A 352 -16.36 14.79 6.65
N ALA A 353 -16.65 14.19 5.50
CA ALA A 353 -15.77 14.20 4.34
C ALA A 353 -15.96 15.42 3.43
N ASN A 354 -17.04 16.21 3.59
CA ASN A 354 -17.40 17.28 2.65
C ASN A 354 -16.23 18.24 2.36
N GLN A 355 -15.61 18.77 3.41
CA GLN A 355 -14.49 19.71 3.25
C GLN A 355 -13.29 19.07 2.56
N ILE A 356 -13.02 17.79 2.84
CA ILE A 356 -11.90 17.03 2.26
C ILE A 356 -12.18 16.74 0.78
N LEU A 357 -13.40 16.34 0.45
CA LEU A 357 -13.81 16.06 -0.93
C LEU A 357 -13.80 17.33 -1.78
N MET A 358 -14.23 18.47 -1.23
CA MET A 358 -14.14 19.76 -1.92
C MET A 358 -12.69 20.15 -2.20
N GLU A 359 -11.78 19.96 -1.24
CA GLU A 359 -10.36 20.25 -1.42
C GLU A 359 -9.70 19.35 -2.47
N ILE A 360 -9.99 18.04 -2.43
CA ILE A 360 -9.50 17.09 -3.43
C ILE A 360 -10.03 17.46 -4.81
N LYS A 361 -11.34 17.73 -4.93
CA LYS A 361 -11.99 18.12 -6.17
C LYS A 361 -11.32 19.35 -6.77
N SER A 362 -11.17 20.41 -5.98
CA SER A 362 -10.54 21.67 -6.38
C SER A 362 -9.13 21.44 -6.95
N ARG A 363 -8.29 20.65 -6.27
CA ARG A 363 -6.94 20.32 -6.76
C ARG A 363 -6.94 19.53 -8.06
N LEU A 364 -7.85 18.56 -8.20
CA LEU A 364 -7.98 17.77 -9.43
C LEU A 364 -8.49 18.63 -10.60
N GLU A 365 -9.46 19.51 -10.36
CA GLU A 365 -9.95 20.47 -11.35
C GLU A 365 -8.82 21.39 -11.83
N PHE A 366 -7.99 21.90 -10.91
CA PHE A 366 -6.83 22.69 -11.30
C PHE A 366 -5.85 21.91 -12.18
N MET A 367 -5.58 20.65 -11.86
CA MET A 367 -4.72 19.80 -12.69
C MET A 367 -5.31 19.57 -14.10
N VAL A 368 -6.63 19.47 -14.22
CA VAL A 368 -7.33 19.40 -15.52
C VAL A 368 -7.23 20.73 -16.28
N ASP A 369 -7.43 21.85 -15.58
CA ASP A 369 -7.35 23.21 -16.15
C ASP A 369 -5.96 23.52 -16.74
N ILE A 370 -4.88 22.89 -16.24
CA ILE A 370 -3.51 23.05 -16.78
C ILE A 370 -3.10 21.93 -17.75
N GLY A 371 -4.04 21.10 -18.20
CA GLY A 371 -3.79 20.05 -19.18
C GLY A 371 -2.99 18.85 -18.64
N LEU A 372 -3.07 18.55 -17.35
CA LEU A 372 -2.43 17.38 -16.73
C LEU A 372 -3.43 16.26 -16.42
N ASP A 373 -4.56 16.22 -17.12
CA ASP A 373 -5.68 15.31 -16.86
C ASP A 373 -5.36 13.83 -17.15
N TYR A 374 -4.33 13.58 -17.98
CA TYR A 374 -3.84 12.24 -18.35
C TYR A 374 -2.90 11.62 -17.31
N LEU A 375 -2.32 12.41 -16.40
CA LEU A 375 -1.39 11.93 -15.38
C LEU A 375 -2.11 11.11 -14.31
N THR A 376 -1.45 10.07 -13.80
CA THR A 376 -1.89 9.38 -12.57
C THR A 376 -1.32 10.08 -11.34
N LEU A 377 -2.05 10.04 -10.22
CA LEU A 377 -1.57 10.62 -8.95
C LEU A 377 -0.38 9.84 -8.35
N ASN A 378 -0.21 8.57 -8.76
CA ASN A 378 0.89 7.70 -8.34
C ASN A 378 2.14 7.81 -9.25
N ARG A 379 2.13 8.68 -10.28
CA ARG A 379 3.29 8.87 -11.17
C ARG A 379 4.49 9.40 -10.37
N THR A 380 5.65 8.81 -10.58
CA THR A 380 6.89 9.22 -9.89
C THR A 380 7.33 10.60 -10.38
N SER A 381 7.64 11.53 -9.47
CA SER A 381 8.06 12.89 -9.82
C SER A 381 9.29 12.96 -10.72
N ALA A 382 10.22 12.01 -10.58
CA ALA A 382 11.42 11.91 -11.41
C ALA A 382 11.15 11.57 -12.89
N THR A 383 9.95 11.10 -13.25
CA THR A 383 9.58 10.79 -14.64
C THR A 383 8.79 11.90 -15.31
N LEU A 384 8.56 13.01 -14.62
CA LEU A 384 7.87 14.17 -15.18
C LEU A 384 8.80 14.97 -16.10
N SER A 385 8.27 15.50 -17.19
CA SER A 385 8.97 16.48 -18.00
C SER A 385 9.13 17.81 -17.24
N GLY A 386 10.04 18.67 -17.69
CA GLY A 386 10.22 20.01 -17.10
C GLY A 386 8.91 20.82 -17.10
N GLY A 387 8.20 20.83 -18.24
CA GLY A 387 6.90 21.49 -18.36
C GLY A 387 5.81 20.86 -17.48
N GLU A 388 5.76 19.52 -17.38
CA GLU A 388 4.83 18.84 -16.45
C GLU A 388 5.09 19.27 -15.00
N ALA A 389 6.35 19.25 -14.55
CA ALA A 389 6.72 19.63 -13.18
C ALA A 389 6.41 21.10 -12.88
N GLN A 390 6.67 21.99 -13.83
CA GLN A 390 6.37 23.42 -13.73
C GLN A 390 4.86 23.67 -13.63
N ARG A 391 4.05 23.00 -14.46
CA ARG A 391 2.58 23.12 -14.41
C ARG A 391 2.01 22.58 -13.10
N ILE A 392 2.51 21.46 -12.57
CA ILE A 392 2.11 20.98 -11.22
C ILE A 392 2.42 22.03 -10.15
N ARG A 393 3.59 22.68 -10.24
CA ARG A 393 3.95 23.77 -9.33
C ARG A 393 2.97 24.93 -9.44
N LEU A 394 2.58 25.33 -10.65
CA LEU A 394 1.59 26.39 -10.89
C LEU A 394 0.22 26.03 -10.28
N ALA A 395 -0.30 24.82 -10.53
CA ALA A 395 -1.56 24.37 -9.92
C ALA A 395 -1.50 24.39 -8.38
N THR A 396 -0.36 23.99 -7.80
CA THR A 396 -0.16 24.03 -6.35
C THR A 396 -0.23 25.46 -5.80
N GLN A 397 0.34 26.43 -6.54
CA GLN A 397 0.30 27.84 -6.14
C GLN A 397 -1.11 28.43 -6.25
N ILE A 398 -1.86 28.08 -7.28
CA ILE A 398 -3.24 28.57 -7.42
C ILE A 398 -4.13 28.01 -6.31
N GLY A 399 -3.98 26.72 -6.00
CA GLY A 399 -4.69 26.08 -4.90
C GLY A 399 -4.35 26.64 -3.52
N SER A 400 -3.22 27.34 -3.35
CA SER A 400 -2.85 27.96 -2.08
C SER A 400 -3.71 29.18 -1.70
N GLY A 401 -4.41 29.77 -2.67
CA GLY A 401 -5.29 30.92 -2.43
C GLY A 401 -4.57 32.18 -1.93
N LEU A 402 -3.25 32.28 -2.14
CA LEU A 402 -2.47 33.44 -1.74
C LEU A 402 -2.84 34.69 -2.57
N THR A 403 -2.79 35.85 -1.92
CA THR A 403 -3.09 37.17 -2.51
C THR A 403 -1.94 38.13 -2.24
N GLY A 404 -1.69 39.10 -3.14
CA GLY A 404 -0.59 40.05 -2.99
C GLY A 404 0.80 39.46 -3.28
N VAL A 405 0.87 38.33 -3.98
CA VAL A 405 2.12 37.67 -4.36
C VAL A 405 2.53 38.08 -5.77
N LEU A 406 3.85 38.24 -6.00
CA LEU A 406 4.44 38.34 -7.33
C LEU A 406 4.91 36.95 -7.78
N TYR A 407 4.22 36.37 -8.74
CA TYR A 407 4.63 35.12 -9.38
C TYR A 407 5.52 35.43 -10.58
N VAL A 408 6.74 34.89 -10.58
CA VAL A 408 7.66 34.98 -11.71
C VAL A 408 7.73 33.61 -12.39
N CYS A 409 7.27 33.54 -13.64
CA CYS A 409 7.20 32.32 -14.43
C CYS A 409 8.18 32.41 -15.60
N ASP A 410 8.98 31.35 -15.77
CA ASP A 410 9.98 31.23 -16.83
C ASP A 410 9.45 30.26 -17.90
N GLU A 411 9.05 30.78 -19.06
CA GLU A 411 8.51 30.05 -20.24
C GLU A 411 7.49 28.93 -19.90
N PRO A 412 6.34 29.25 -19.27
CA PRO A 412 5.36 28.24 -18.87
C PRO A 412 4.70 27.49 -20.03
N SER A 413 4.81 27.95 -21.28
CA SER A 413 4.34 27.23 -22.48
C SER A 413 5.25 26.07 -22.90
N VAL A 414 6.47 25.93 -22.34
CA VAL A 414 7.43 24.93 -22.78
C VAL A 414 6.88 23.50 -22.64
N GLY A 415 6.91 22.78 -23.76
CA GLY A 415 6.41 21.41 -23.85
C GLY A 415 4.88 21.29 -23.72
N LEU A 416 4.15 22.38 -23.97
CA LEU A 416 2.70 22.39 -24.12
C LEU A 416 2.33 22.28 -25.60
N HIS A 417 1.22 21.60 -25.89
CA HIS A 417 0.66 21.59 -27.24
C HIS A 417 -0.11 22.89 -27.46
N PRO A 418 -0.04 23.55 -28.64
CA PRO A 418 -0.70 24.85 -28.87
C PRO A 418 -2.21 24.88 -28.56
N ALA A 419 -2.89 23.75 -28.69
CA ALA A 419 -4.31 23.60 -28.33
C ALA A 419 -4.61 23.78 -26.82
N ASP A 420 -3.60 23.72 -25.96
CA ASP A 420 -3.73 23.88 -24.51
C ASP A 420 -3.26 25.26 -24.01
N ASP A 421 -2.76 26.14 -24.88
CA ASP A 421 -2.28 27.48 -24.53
C ASP A 421 -3.40 28.34 -23.91
N ASP A 422 -4.60 28.27 -24.48
CA ASP A 422 -5.78 28.99 -23.97
C ASP A 422 -6.11 28.60 -22.52
N LYS A 423 -5.89 27.33 -22.16
CA LYS A 423 -6.13 26.84 -20.80
C LYS A 423 -5.08 27.37 -19.82
N LEU A 424 -3.81 27.39 -20.22
CA LEU A 424 -2.73 27.99 -19.44
C LEU A 424 -2.98 29.49 -19.24
N ILE A 425 -3.32 30.23 -20.30
CA ILE A 425 -3.65 31.66 -20.24
C ILE A 425 -4.83 31.91 -19.30
N GLY A 426 -5.90 31.11 -19.42
CA GLY A 426 -7.05 31.19 -18.51
C GLY A 426 -6.64 31.01 -17.04
N THR A 427 -5.74 30.07 -16.79
CA THR A 427 -5.20 29.77 -15.46
C THR A 427 -4.34 30.92 -14.90
N LEU A 428 -3.47 31.50 -15.72
CA LEU A 428 -2.65 32.66 -15.33
C LEU A 428 -3.51 33.90 -15.04
N LYS A 429 -4.56 34.12 -15.84
CA LYS A 429 -5.55 35.17 -15.58
C LYS A 429 -6.31 34.96 -14.29
N LYS A 430 -6.69 33.71 -13.95
CA LYS A 430 -7.28 33.38 -12.64
C LYS A 430 -6.31 33.75 -11.52
N LEU A 431 -5.04 33.38 -11.62
CA LEU A 431 -4.02 33.68 -10.61
C LEU A 431 -3.85 35.19 -10.39
N ARG A 432 -3.79 35.98 -11.47
CA ARG A 432 -3.78 37.45 -11.42
C ARG A 432 -5.04 38.00 -10.76
N ASN A 433 -6.22 37.52 -11.18
CA ASN A 433 -7.52 38.02 -10.70
C ASN A 433 -7.79 37.70 -9.22
N LEU A 434 -7.05 36.79 -8.60
CA LEU A 434 -7.04 36.59 -7.14
C LEU A 434 -6.38 37.75 -6.37
N GLY A 435 -5.86 38.77 -7.06
CA GLY A 435 -5.15 39.90 -6.45
C GLY A 435 -3.63 39.71 -6.43
N ASN A 436 -3.10 38.94 -7.38
CA ASN A 436 -1.66 38.72 -7.53
C ASN A 436 -1.13 39.41 -8.79
N THR A 437 0.19 39.58 -8.86
CA THR A 437 0.89 39.99 -10.09
C THR A 437 1.61 38.79 -10.67
N VAL A 438 1.52 38.60 -11.98
CA VAL A 438 2.19 37.51 -12.70
C VAL A 438 3.13 38.13 -13.73
N LEU A 439 4.44 37.93 -13.53
CA LEU A 439 5.50 38.29 -14.47
C LEU A 439 5.91 37.03 -15.22
N ILE A 440 5.84 37.06 -16.55
CA ILE A 440 6.10 35.91 -17.39
C ILE A 440 7.22 36.27 -18.37
N VAL A 441 8.25 35.43 -18.43
CA VAL A 441 9.23 35.42 -19.52
C VAL A 441 8.69 34.47 -20.58
N GLU A 442 8.41 34.97 -21.78
CA GLU A 442 7.79 34.20 -22.86
C GLU A 442 8.19 34.71 -24.24
N HIS A 443 8.06 33.81 -25.21
CA HIS A 443 8.19 34.09 -26.64
C HIS A 443 6.97 33.60 -27.44
N ASP A 444 5.99 32.94 -26.81
CA ASP A 444 4.74 32.52 -27.46
C ASP A 444 3.83 33.70 -27.82
N GLU A 445 3.37 33.73 -29.08
CA GLU A 445 2.53 34.81 -29.61
C GLU A 445 1.17 34.89 -28.89
N THR A 446 0.55 33.76 -28.56
CA THR A 446 -0.78 33.70 -27.93
C THR A 446 -0.73 34.28 -26.53
N ILE A 447 0.29 33.92 -25.75
CA ILE A 447 0.52 34.46 -24.41
C ILE A 447 0.80 35.97 -24.49
N MET A 448 1.70 36.40 -25.37
CA MET A 448 2.02 37.82 -25.57
C MET A 448 0.77 38.64 -25.88
N ARG A 449 -0.06 38.19 -26.84
CA ARG A 449 -1.32 38.85 -27.21
C ARG A 449 -2.33 38.93 -26.06
N SER A 450 -2.23 38.04 -25.09
CA SER A 450 -3.15 37.96 -23.95
C SER A 450 -2.72 38.80 -22.74
N ALA A 451 -1.49 39.33 -22.74
CA ALA A 451 -0.88 40.06 -21.64
C ALA A 451 -1.50 41.45 -21.45
N ASP A 452 -1.62 41.89 -20.19
CA ASP A 452 -2.07 43.25 -19.87
C ASP A 452 -0.99 44.30 -20.17
N HIS A 453 0.28 43.88 -20.09
CA HIS A 453 1.45 44.70 -20.35
C HIS A 453 2.58 43.83 -20.91
N ILE A 454 3.33 44.37 -21.88
CA ILE A 454 4.47 43.69 -22.51
C ILE A 454 5.68 44.60 -22.37
N ILE A 455 6.78 44.02 -21.88
CA ILE A 455 8.09 44.66 -21.83
C ILE A 455 9.01 43.88 -22.77
N ASP A 456 9.51 44.56 -23.80
CA ASP A 456 10.52 43.99 -24.70
C ASP A 456 11.93 44.39 -24.23
N LEU A 457 12.82 43.40 -24.09
CA LEU A 457 14.12 43.56 -23.45
C LEU A 457 15.25 43.70 -24.46
N GLY A 458 15.48 44.92 -24.94
CA GLY A 458 16.67 45.31 -25.70
C GLY A 458 16.80 44.67 -27.09
N PRO A 459 17.46 45.33 -28.06
CA PRO A 459 17.73 44.71 -29.33
C PRO A 459 18.90 43.73 -29.22
N GLY A 460 18.65 42.44 -29.48
CA GLY A 460 19.68 41.39 -29.55
C GLY A 460 20.13 40.84 -28.19
N ALA A 461 21.01 39.84 -28.22
CA ALA A 461 21.60 39.27 -27.01
C ALA A 461 22.76 40.14 -26.49
N GLY A 462 23.02 40.10 -25.18
CA GLY A 462 24.20 40.73 -24.61
C GLY A 462 25.49 40.11 -25.15
N GLU A 463 26.52 40.92 -25.37
CA GLU A 463 27.86 40.45 -25.78
C GLU A 463 28.64 39.92 -24.57
N HIS A 464 28.50 38.64 -24.22
CA HIS A 464 29.47 37.94 -23.35
C HIS A 464 29.58 36.45 -23.65
#